data_AF-A0A969DPI9-F1
#
_entry.id   AF-A0A969DPI9-F1
#
_cell.length_a   1.000
_cell.length_b   1.000
_cell.length_c   1.000
_cell.angle_alpha   90.00
_cell.angle_beta   90.00
_cell.angle_gamma   90.00
#
_symmetry.space_group_name_H-M   'P 1'
#
loop_
_entity.id
_entity.type
_entity.pdbx_description
1 polymer ?
#
loop_
_entity_poly.entity_id
_entity_poly.type
_entity_poly.pdbx_seq_one_letter_code
_entity_poly.pdbx_strand_id
1 'polypeptide(L)'
;PMGADFQGAEYGFDVAVEGAMISFGLRRQVQPAIWNGAVGVARRESTWQSAEIIAPPEGEAMINFGVSTDIANHTLIAAAPRSGSYGMAYRLNLEHQTTWEPFLTDQAIPPNGWLGGQVSLSSHLAFLGGDRGAPIESASAIVSLSQGDGAKTRYITPGGIGVVHKDVAVVAIARPKLLTPFSTPPKFDDSPTVKIVDGTGIRSIRLKNPETHNRVSAIQALAMNDDFVVFSQPDNSEENLRCKVFVMDANS
;
A
#
# COMPACT_ATOMS: atom_id res chain seq x y z
N PRO A 1 24.39 -14.40 -8.85
CA PRO A 1 23.58 -15.05 -9.90
C PRO A 1 22.10 -14.99 -9.52
N MET A 2 21.29 -14.24 -10.28
CA MET A 2 19.84 -14.27 -10.12
C MET A 2 19.35 -15.71 -10.34
N GLY A 3 18.54 -16.25 -9.44
CA GLY A 3 17.91 -17.56 -9.64
C GLY A 3 17.21 -17.59 -11.00
N ALA A 4 17.34 -18.70 -11.73
CA ALA A 4 16.81 -18.84 -13.09
C ALA A 4 15.29 -18.54 -13.20
N ASP A 5 14.59 -18.52 -12.06
CA ASP A 5 13.13 -18.45 -11.95
C ASP A 5 12.51 -17.08 -12.25
N PHE A 6 13.28 -15.99 -12.39
CA PHE A 6 12.75 -14.65 -12.71
C PHE A 6 13.32 -14.02 -13.99
N GLN A 7 13.83 -14.81 -14.94
CA GLN A 7 14.13 -14.29 -16.27
C GLN A 7 12.87 -13.69 -16.93
N GLY A 8 13.00 -12.50 -17.52
CA GLY A 8 11.88 -11.76 -18.13
C GLY A 8 10.94 -11.09 -17.13
N ALA A 9 11.32 -11.00 -15.85
CA ALA A 9 10.58 -10.21 -14.87
C ALA A 9 10.73 -8.71 -15.11
N GLU A 10 9.68 -7.96 -14.78
CA GLU A 10 9.70 -6.52 -14.64
C GLU A 10 10.08 -6.18 -13.19
N TYR A 11 10.93 -5.16 -13.04
CA TYR A 11 11.51 -4.73 -11.77
C TYR A 11 11.02 -3.33 -11.40
N GLY A 12 10.96 -3.05 -10.10
CA GLY A 12 10.64 -1.72 -9.59
C GLY A 12 9.17 -1.36 -9.74
N PHE A 13 8.29 -2.36 -9.69
CA PHE A 13 6.85 -2.12 -9.69
C PHE A 13 6.40 -1.35 -8.43
N ASP A 14 7.08 -1.62 -7.32
CA ASP A 14 7.09 -0.79 -6.12
C ASP A 14 8.52 -0.69 -5.59
N VAL A 15 8.84 0.37 -4.86
CA VAL A 15 10.18 0.60 -4.28
C VAL A 15 10.04 1.26 -2.92
N ALA A 16 10.68 0.70 -1.90
CA ALA A 16 10.78 1.30 -0.58
C ALA A 16 12.24 1.36 -0.11
N VAL A 17 12.53 2.31 0.78
CA VAL A 17 13.90 2.62 1.21
C VAL A 17 13.93 2.81 2.72
N GLU A 18 14.83 2.11 3.38
CA GLU A 18 15.16 2.31 4.78
C GLU A 18 16.68 2.41 4.94
N GLY A 19 17.17 3.62 5.24
CA GLY A 19 18.59 3.86 5.46
C GLY A 19 19.46 3.42 4.28
N ALA A 20 20.17 2.30 4.45
CA ALA A 20 21.05 1.71 3.44
C ALA A 20 20.43 0.49 2.72
N MET A 21 19.14 0.24 2.91
CA MET A 21 18.40 -0.85 2.29
C MET A 21 17.38 -0.31 1.28
N ILE A 22 17.23 -1.03 0.17
CA ILE A 22 16.17 -0.81 -0.82
C ILE A 22 15.43 -2.12 -0.97
N SER A 23 14.10 -2.10 -0.85
CA SER A 23 13.25 -3.19 -1.32
C SER A 23 12.57 -2.78 -2.62
N PHE A 24 12.32 -3.73 -3.50
CA PHE A 24 11.57 -3.49 -4.72
C PHE A 24 10.75 -4.71 -5.15
N GLY A 25 9.58 -4.44 -5.70
CA GLY A 25 8.72 -5.46 -6.28
C GLY A 25 9.22 -5.98 -7.62
N LEU A 26 9.07 -7.28 -7.84
CA LEU A 26 9.24 -7.95 -9.12
C LEU A 26 7.94 -8.59 -9.54
N ARG A 27 7.63 -8.54 -10.84
CA ARG A 27 6.52 -9.31 -11.42
C ARG A 27 6.91 -9.96 -12.72
N ARG A 28 6.42 -11.18 -12.95
CA ARG A 28 6.56 -11.92 -14.19
C ARG A 28 5.20 -12.43 -14.61
N GLN A 29 4.84 -12.13 -15.85
CA GLN A 29 3.63 -12.67 -16.43
C GLN A 29 3.79 -14.17 -16.65
N VAL A 30 2.92 -14.98 -16.06
CA VAL A 30 2.90 -16.44 -16.25
C VAL A 30 1.79 -16.89 -17.19
N GLN A 31 0.71 -16.10 -17.30
CA GLN A 31 -0.38 -16.28 -18.26
C GLN A 31 -0.97 -14.89 -18.61
N PRO A 32 -1.79 -14.76 -19.68
CA PRO A 32 -2.52 -13.51 -19.95
C PRO A 32 -3.20 -12.95 -18.69
N ALA A 33 -2.82 -11.74 -18.28
CA ALA A 33 -3.30 -11.06 -17.07
C ALA A 33 -3.02 -11.74 -15.70
N ILE A 34 -2.23 -12.82 -15.66
CA ILE A 34 -1.80 -13.49 -14.43
C ILE A 34 -0.31 -13.26 -14.23
N TRP A 35 0.04 -12.67 -13.08
CA TRP A 35 1.39 -12.30 -12.74
C TRP A 35 1.80 -12.97 -11.43
N ASN A 36 2.94 -13.64 -11.46
CA ASN A 36 3.64 -14.03 -10.24
C ASN A 36 4.61 -12.93 -9.86
N GLY A 37 4.90 -12.75 -8.59
CA GLY A 37 5.90 -11.79 -8.17
C GLY A 37 6.83 -12.29 -7.08
N ALA A 38 7.79 -11.44 -6.76
CA ALA A 38 8.83 -11.63 -5.76
C ALA A 38 9.25 -10.26 -5.22
N VAL A 39 10.10 -10.26 -4.21
CA VAL A 39 10.70 -9.03 -3.68
C VAL A 39 12.21 -9.11 -3.78
N GLY A 40 12.81 -8.05 -4.27
CA GLY A 40 14.26 -7.86 -4.28
C GLY A 40 14.66 -6.97 -3.11
N VAL A 41 15.77 -7.30 -2.47
CA VAL A 41 16.37 -6.48 -1.41
C VAL A 41 17.83 -6.20 -1.75
N ALA A 42 18.17 -4.92 -1.90
CA ALA A 42 19.54 -4.46 -2.07
C ALA A 42 20.02 -3.77 -0.79
N ARG A 43 21.26 -4.04 -0.39
CA ARG A 43 21.90 -3.46 0.80
C ARG A 43 23.16 -2.71 0.39
N ARG A 44 23.41 -1.56 1.02
CA ARG A 44 24.63 -0.78 0.84
C ARG A 44 25.48 -0.84 2.10
N GLU A 45 26.71 -1.31 1.94
CA GLU A 45 27.76 -1.14 2.94
C GLU A 45 28.62 0.06 2.53
N SER A 46 29.82 -0.17 2.00
CA SER A 46 30.62 0.83 1.28
C SER A 46 30.18 1.01 -0.17
N THR A 47 29.62 -0.04 -0.77
CA THR A 47 29.05 -0.08 -2.13
C THR A 47 27.74 -0.84 -2.12
N TRP A 48 26.92 -0.68 -3.17
CA TRP A 48 25.70 -1.46 -3.34
C TRP A 48 26.05 -2.91 -3.62
N GLN A 49 25.52 -3.81 -2.80
CA GLN A 49 25.63 -5.25 -3.02
C GLN A 49 24.62 -5.71 -4.07
N SER A 50 24.83 -6.90 -4.63
CA SER A 50 23.84 -7.52 -5.50
C SER A 50 22.53 -7.72 -4.75
N ALA A 51 21.41 -7.43 -5.40
CA ALA A 51 20.10 -7.64 -4.80
C ALA A 51 19.83 -9.13 -4.56
N GLU A 52 19.32 -9.43 -3.38
CA GLU A 52 18.78 -10.74 -3.01
C GLU A 52 17.33 -10.81 -3.49
N ILE A 53 16.98 -11.84 -4.27
CA ILE A 53 15.59 -12.06 -4.70
C ILE A 53 14.97 -13.08 -3.76
N ILE A 54 13.90 -12.66 -3.08
CA ILE A 54 13.18 -13.44 -2.10
C ILE A 54 11.86 -13.87 -2.73
N ALA A 55 11.70 -15.19 -2.88
CA ALA A 55 10.50 -15.79 -3.43
C ALA A 55 9.30 -15.61 -2.49
N PRO A 56 8.05 -15.60 -3.01
CA PRO A 56 6.86 -15.64 -2.18
C PRO A 56 6.83 -16.91 -1.30
N PRO A 57 6.05 -16.92 -0.21
CA PRO A 57 5.73 -18.17 0.47
C PRO A 57 5.01 -19.14 -0.49
N GLU A 58 5.14 -20.44 -0.25
CA GLU A 58 4.52 -21.47 -1.10
C GLU A 58 2.98 -21.33 -1.17
N GLY A 59 2.36 -21.72 -2.30
CA GLY A 59 0.89 -21.82 -2.45
C GLY A 59 0.22 -20.66 -3.20
N GLU A 60 -1.04 -20.34 -2.88
CA GLU A 60 -1.86 -19.28 -3.53
C GLU A 60 -1.25 -17.87 -3.42
N ALA A 61 -0.27 -17.69 -2.53
CA ALA A 61 0.49 -16.47 -2.24
C ALA A 61 1.28 -15.89 -3.42
N MET A 62 1.20 -16.48 -4.61
CA MET A 62 2.00 -16.08 -5.77
C MET A 62 1.39 -14.93 -6.59
N ILE A 63 0.06 -14.80 -6.62
CA ILE A 63 -0.58 -13.87 -7.56
C ILE A 63 -0.37 -12.43 -7.07
N ASN A 64 0.39 -11.66 -7.86
CA ASN A 64 0.79 -10.29 -7.56
C ASN A 64 1.55 -10.15 -6.23
N PHE A 65 2.29 -11.16 -5.79
CA PHE A 65 3.16 -10.99 -4.63
C PHE A 65 4.24 -9.92 -4.87
N GLY A 66 4.51 -9.07 -3.89
CA GLY A 66 5.49 -7.99 -4.02
C GLY A 66 5.02 -6.87 -4.95
N VAL A 67 3.72 -6.83 -5.31
CA VAL A 67 3.13 -5.71 -6.07
C VAL A 67 3.10 -4.42 -5.24
N SER A 68 3.11 -4.54 -3.92
CA SER A 68 3.44 -3.45 -3.03
C SER A 68 4.25 -3.94 -1.85
N THR A 69 5.23 -3.15 -1.46
CA THR A 69 6.21 -3.45 -0.41
C THR A 69 6.54 -2.21 0.39
N ASP A 70 6.81 -2.37 1.68
CA ASP A 70 7.46 -1.32 2.47
C ASP A 70 8.41 -1.93 3.50
N ILE A 71 9.40 -1.15 3.94
CA ILE A 71 10.48 -1.58 4.84
C ILE A 71 10.68 -0.56 5.96
N ALA A 72 10.64 -1.04 7.20
CA ALA A 72 10.91 -0.26 8.39
C ALA A 72 11.36 -1.17 9.55
N ASN A 73 12.31 -0.71 10.34
CA ASN A 73 12.95 -1.41 11.44
C ASN A 73 13.32 -2.85 11.08
N HIS A 74 13.99 -3.04 9.94
CA HIS A 74 14.37 -4.34 9.40
C HIS A 74 13.19 -5.31 9.15
N THR A 75 11.96 -4.82 9.19
CA THR A 75 10.77 -5.56 8.83
C THR A 75 10.37 -5.18 7.42
N LEU A 76 10.33 -6.16 6.54
CA LEU A 76 9.82 -6.01 5.19
C LEU A 76 8.39 -6.55 5.15
N ILE A 77 7.46 -5.74 4.66
CA ILE A 77 6.12 -6.20 4.31
C ILE A 77 6.00 -6.31 2.80
N ALA A 78 5.45 -7.42 2.32
CA ALA A 78 5.14 -7.66 0.92
C ALA A 78 3.69 -8.10 0.78
N ALA A 79 2.94 -7.40 -0.07
CA ALA A 79 1.55 -7.69 -0.33
C ALA A 79 1.33 -8.60 -1.54
N ALA A 80 0.22 -9.33 -1.51
CA ALA A 80 -0.34 -10.14 -2.59
C ALA A 80 -1.87 -9.93 -2.62
N PRO A 81 -2.37 -8.80 -3.18
CA PRO A 81 -3.78 -8.41 -3.10
C PRO A 81 -4.74 -9.33 -3.83
N ARG A 82 -4.21 -10.19 -4.71
CA ARG A 82 -4.99 -11.20 -5.46
C ARG A 82 -4.72 -12.64 -4.97
N SER A 83 -4.05 -12.78 -3.84
CA SER A 83 -3.90 -14.07 -3.16
C SER A 83 -5.09 -14.30 -2.22
N GLY A 84 -5.66 -15.51 -2.28
CA GLY A 84 -6.85 -15.89 -1.51
C GLY A 84 -8.08 -15.03 -1.79
N SER A 85 -9.12 -15.16 -0.96
CA SER A 85 -10.40 -14.45 -1.16
C SER A 85 -10.36 -12.95 -0.83
N TYR A 86 -9.34 -12.49 -0.11
CA TYR A 86 -9.35 -11.16 0.52
C TYR A 86 -8.09 -10.32 0.27
N GLY A 87 -7.11 -10.86 -0.47
CA GLY A 87 -5.77 -10.28 -0.53
C GLY A 87 -4.98 -10.56 0.75
N MET A 88 -3.68 -10.80 0.62
CA MET A 88 -2.80 -11.16 1.72
C MET A 88 -1.63 -10.18 1.81
N ALA A 89 -1.01 -10.10 2.98
CA ALA A 89 0.29 -9.47 3.17
C ALA A 89 1.15 -10.38 4.05
N TYR A 90 2.45 -10.33 3.81
CA TYR A 90 3.44 -11.15 4.49
C TYR A 90 4.52 -10.26 5.07
N ARG A 91 5.06 -10.68 6.21
CA ARG A 91 6.20 -10.03 6.85
C ARG A 91 7.43 -10.92 6.79
N LEU A 92 8.58 -10.29 6.66
CA LEU A 92 9.88 -10.92 6.78
C LEU A 92 10.78 -10.04 7.65
N ASN A 93 11.33 -10.62 8.71
CA ASN A 93 12.39 -9.97 9.47
C ASN A 93 13.74 -10.19 8.76
N LEU A 94 14.34 -9.10 8.27
CA LEU A 94 15.57 -9.12 7.48
C LEU A 94 16.86 -9.37 8.30
N GLU A 95 16.79 -9.35 9.63
CA GLU A 95 17.93 -9.65 10.51
C GLU A 95 18.05 -11.14 10.82
N HIS A 96 16.91 -11.83 10.98
CA HIS A 96 16.88 -13.16 11.61
C HIS A 96 16.03 -14.20 10.89
N GLN A 97 15.18 -13.80 9.93
CA GLN A 97 14.25 -14.70 9.26
C GLN A 97 14.55 -14.81 7.77
N THR A 98 14.38 -16.01 7.23
CA THR A 98 14.40 -16.29 5.79
C THR A 98 13.02 -16.71 5.26
N THR A 99 12.03 -16.78 6.14
CA THR A 99 10.69 -17.30 5.84
C THR A 99 9.64 -16.23 6.06
N TRP A 100 8.78 -16.06 5.07
CA TRP A 100 7.62 -15.19 5.15
C TRP A 100 6.60 -15.71 6.17
N GLU A 101 6.08 -14.82 7.00
CA GLU A 101 4.96 -15.08 7.89
C GLU A 101 3.74 -14.28 7.43
N PRO A 102 2.51 -14.82 7.54
CA PRO A 102 1.30 -14.02 7.32
C PRO A 102 1.30 -12.79 8.24
N PHE A 103 1.13 -11.60 7.64
CA PHE A 103 1.14 -10.35 8.40
C PHE A 103 -0.19 -10.09 9.11
N LEU A 104 -1.30 -10.44 8.45
CA LEU A 104 -2.62 -10.49 9.06
C LEU A 104 -3.00 -11.94 9.35
N THR A 105 -3.34 -12.22 10.60
CA THR A 105 -3.80 -13.55 11.06
C THR A 105 -5.24 -13.53 11.57
N ASP A 106 -5.86 -12.34 11.64
CA ASP A 106 -7.23 -12.19 12.11
C ASP A 106 -8.24 -12.66 11.06
N GLN A 107 -9.27 -13.39 11.49
CA GLN A 107 -10.36 -13.87 10.64
C GLN A 107 -11.37 -12.77 10.29
N ALA A 108 -11.28 -11.58 10.90
CA ALA A 108 -12.19 -10.46 10.66
C ALA A 108 -11.89 -9.65 9.38
N ILE A 109 -11.10 -10.18 8.44
CA ILE A 109 -10.81 -9.49 7.17
C ILE A 109 -12.11 -9.33 6.37
N PRO A 110 -12.51 -8.10 5.98
CA PRO A 110 -13.71 -7.90 5.19
C PRO A 110 -13.65 -8.66 3.85
N PRO A 111 -14.77 -9.27 3.42
CA PRO A 111 -14.82 -9.95 2.13
C PRO A 111 -14.50 -8.99 0.98
N ASN A 112 -13.80 -9.48 -0.04
CA ASN A 112 -13.36 -8.71 -1.21
C ASN A 112 -12.48 -7.48 -0.92
N GLY A 113 -11.84 -7.42 0.26
CA GLY A 113 -11.01 -6.28 0.63
C GLY A 113 -9.81 -6.05 -0.29
N TRP A 114 -9.35 -7.10 -0.98
CA TRP A 114 -8.13 -7.15 -1.81
C TRP A 114 -6.99 -6.36 -1.16
N LEU A 115 -6.76 -6.66 0.12
CA LEU A 115 -5.80 -5.97 0.95
C LEU A 115 -4.39 -6.14 0.40
N GLY A 116 -3.60 -5.06 0.50
CA GLY A 116 -2.25 -5.02 -0.02
C GLY A 116 -2.13 -4.46 -1.43
N GLY A 117 -3.16 -3.77 -1.92
CA GLY A 117 -3.02 -2.91 -3.11
C GLY A 117 -2.03 -1.77 -2.90
N GLN A 118 -1.80 -1.40 -1.64
CA GLN A 118 -0.72 -0.52 -1.21
C GLN A 118 -0.25 -0.96 0.18
N VAL A 119 1.04 -0.84 0.46
CA VAL A 119 1.64 -1.04 1.77
C VAL A 119 2.30 0.27 2.20
N SER A 120 2.16 0.62 3.47
CA SER A 120 3.01 1.61 4.11
C SER A 120 3.33 1.15 5.52
N LEU A 121 4.55 1.36 5.98
CA LEU A 121 5.07 0.81 7.23
C LEU A 121 5.87 1.85 8.01
N SER A 122 5.67 1.88 9.32
CA SER A 122 6.47 2.61 10.29
C SER A 122 6.92 1.66 11.40
N SER A 123 7.61 2.21 12.40
CA SER A 123 8.00 1.46 13.60
C SER A 123 6.83 0.94 14.44
N HIS A 124 5.65 1.56 14.32
CA HIS A 124 4.51 1.30 15.21
C HIS A 124 3.20 1.02 14.47
N LEU A 125 3.13 1.34 13.18
CA LEU A 125 1.95 1.18 12.36
C LEU A 125 2.31 0.53 11.04
N ALA A 126 1.37 -0.23 10.50
CA ALA A 126 1.33 -0.57 9.10
C ALA A 126 -0.03 -0.17 8.53
N PHE A 127 -0.05 0.15 7.25
CA PHE A 127 -1.24 0.36 6.46
C PHE A 127 -1.23 -0.61 5.28
N LEU A 128 -2.36 -1.27 5.07
CA LEU A 128 -2.64 -2.08 3.90
C LEU A 128 -3.83 -1.46 3.18
N GLY A 129 -3.57 -0.82 2.04
CA GLY A 129 -4.60 -0.31 1.14
C GLY A 129 -5.31 -1.44 0.42
N GLY A 130 -6.55 -1.20 0.01
CA GLY A 130 -7.26 -2.13 -0.86
C GLY A 130 -6.84 -1.93 -2.33
N ASP A 131 -6.91 -2.97 -3.14
CA ASP A 131 -6.61 -2.87 -4.57
C ASP A 131 -7.66 -1.99 -5.30
N ARG A 132 -7.18 -1.03 -6.07
CA ARG A 132 -8.01 -0.13 -6.90
C ARG A 132 -8.84 -0.87 -7.95
N GLY A 133 -8.44 -2.08 -8.32
CA GLY A 133 -9.18 -2.95 -9.23
C GLY A 133 -10.36 -3.68 -8.59
N ALA A 134 -10.55 -3.60 -7.27
CA ALA A 134 -11.62 -4.30 -6.58
C ALA A 134 -12.99 -3.73 -6.96
N PRO A 135 -13.99 -4.58 -7.28
CA PRO A 135 -15.24 -4.14 -7.89
C PRO A 135 -16.11 -3.26 -6.97
N ILE A 136 -16.08 -3.46 -5.66
CA ILE A 136 -16.78 -2.66 -4.63
C ILE A 136 -16.27 -3.13 -3.25
N GLU A 137 -16.19 -2.22 -2.26
CA GLU A 137 -15.81 -2.53 -0.86
C GLU A 137 -14.35 -2.91 -0.58
N SER A 138 -13.39 -2.39 -1.36
CA SER A 138 -11.98 -2.54 -0.96
C SER A 138 -11.82 -1.99 0.45
N ALA A 139 -11.39 -2.82 1.41
CA ALA A 139 -11.10 -2.35 2.75
C ALA A 139 -9.67 -1.83 2.78
N SER A 140 -9.35 -0.99 3.75
CA SER A 140 -7.97 -0.80 4.16
C SER A 140 -7.80 -1.26 5.58
N ALA A 141 -6.61 -1.72 5.95
CA ALA A 141 -6.30 -2.10 7.31
C ALA A 141 -5.21 -1.18 7.85
N ILE A 142 -5.41 -0.65 9.05
CA ILE A 142 -4.33 -0.09 9.87
C ILE A 142 -4.01 -1.12 10.94
N VAL A 143 -2.75 -1.50 11.04
CA VAL A 143 -2.25 -2.50 11.98
C VAL A 143 -1.32 -1.80 12.95
N SER A 144 -1.62 -1.86 14.24
CA SER A 144 -0.68 -1.45 15.29
C SER A 144 0.34 -2.55 15.53
N LEU A 145 1.62 -2.18 15.45
CA LEU A 145 2.79 -3.04 15.68
C LEU A 145 3.23 -2.90 17.14
N SER A 146 2.37 -3.25 18.10
CA SER A 146 2.76 -3.21 19.51
C SER A 146 3.73 -4.34 19.85
N GLN A 147 4.76 -4.06 20.67
CA GLN A 147 5.79 -5.05 21.05
C GLN A 147 5.37 -6.01 22.17
N GLY A 148 4.07 -6.15 22.50
CA GLY A 148 3.68 -7.01 23.63
C GLY A 148 2.22 -7.45 23.69
N ASP A 149 1.26 -6.62 23.24
CA ASP A 149 -0.19 -6.91 23.37
C ASP A 149 -0.80 -7.53 22.11
N GLY A 150 0.04 -8.02 21.20
CA GLY A 150 -0.37 -8.47 19.88
C GLY A 150 -0.68 -7.31 18.93
N ALA A 151 -0.65 -7.60 17.64
CA ALA A 151 -1.00 -6.60 16.63
C ALA A 151 -2.51 -6.32 16.71
N LYS A 152 -2.90 -5.04 16.76
CA LYS A 152 -4.31 -4.64 16.69
C LYS A 152 -4.64 -4.15 15.29
N THR A 153 -5.60 -4.79 14.64
CA THR A 153 -6.03 -4.41 13.29
C THR A 153 -7.32 -3.60 13.35
N ARG A 154 -7.34 -2.46 12.65
CA ARG A 154 -8.53 -1.64 12.42
C ARG A 154 -8.79 -1.57 10.93
N TYR A 155 -9.95 -2.04 10.51
CA TYR A 155 -10.38 -1.92 9.12
C TYR A 155 -11.07 -0.57 8.87
N ILE A 156 -10.79 0.02 7.70
CA ILE A 156 -11.37 1.27 7.20
C ILE A 156 -12.15 0.94 5.93
N THR A 157 -13.42 1.35 5.91
CA THR A 157 -14.30 1.20 4.75
C THR A 157 -15.01 2.53 4.44
N PRO A 158 -15.14 2.90 3.14
CA PRO A 158 -14.39 2.32 2.03
C PRO A 158 -12.89 2.57 2.22
N GLY A 159 -12.09 1.60 1.76
CA GLY A 159 -10.64 1.68 1.75
C GLY A 159 -10.14 2.70 0.76
N GLY A 160 -8.83 2.89 0.75
CA GLY A 160 -8.19 3.86 -0.12
C GLY A 160 -6.69 3.65 -0.19
N ILE A 161 -6.02 4.73 -0.56
CA ILE A 161 -4.57 4.82 -0.46
C ILE A 161 -4.22 5.45 0.87
N GLY A 162 -3.09 5.07 1.43
CA GLY A 162 -2.65 5.57 2.71
C GLY A 162 -1.14 5.54 2.85
N VAL A 163 -0.66 6.31 3.81
CA VAL A 163 0.73 6.37 4.21
C VAL A 163 0.76 6.41 5.74
N VAL A 164 1.75 5.76 6.35
CA VAL A 164 2.02 5.86 7.77
C VAL A 164 3.37 6.53 7.99
N HIS A 165 3.48 7.27 9.08
CA HIS A 165 4.72 7.85 9.55
C HIS A 165 4.65 7.93 11.06
N LYS A 166 5.60 7.30 11.75
CA LYS A 166 5.57 7.12 13.22
C LYS A 166 4.21 6.54 13.68
N ASP A 167 3.48 7.29 14.49
CA ASP A 167 2.21 6.88 15.10
C ASP A 167 0.97 7.45 14.40
N VAL A 168 1.17 8.01 13.20
CA VAL A 168 0.12 8.63 12.40
C VAL A 168 -0.05 7.86 11.10
N ALA A 169 -1.29 7.56 10.76
CA ALA A 169 -1.69 7.10 9.44
C ALA A 169 -2.54 8.17 8.76
N VAL A 170 -2.23 8.48 7.51
CA VAL A 170 -3.05 9.32 6.65
C VAL A 170 -3.61 8.44 5.56
N VAL A 171 -4.93 8.32 5.51
CA VAL A 171 -5.66 7.50 4.54
C VAL A 171 -6.50 8.43 3.68
N ALA A 172 -6.13 8.57 2.41
CA ALA A 172 -7.00 9.19 1.43
C ALA A 172 -7.93 8.12 0.87
N ILE A 173 -9.22 8.30 1.14
CA ILE A 173 -10.26 7.48 0.52
C ILE A 173 -10.38 7.89 -0.93
N ALA A 174 -9.67 7.15 -1.79
CA ALA A 174 -9.76 7.27 -3.22
C ALA A 174 -10.87 6.34 -3.71
N ARG A 175 -11.84 6.88 -4.47
CA ARG A 175 -12.78 6.04 -5.18
C ARG A 175 -12.01 5.10 -6.12
N PRO A 176 -12.31 3.79 -6.19
CA PRO A 176 -12.17 3.12 -7.47
C PRO A 176 -13.18 3.76 -8.43
N LYS A 177 -12.71 4.23 -9.59
CA LYS A 177 -13.61 4.52 -10.72
C LYS A 177 -14.41 3.24 -10.95
N LEU A 178 -15.74 3.27 -10.83
CA LEU A 178 -16.59 2.11 -11.11
C LEU A 178 -16.21 1.58 -12.51
N LEU A 179 -15.48 0.47 -12.56
CA LEU A 179 -15.07 -0.16 -13.81
C LEU A 179 -16.23 -0.92 -14.46
N THR A 180 -17.32 -1.15 -13.71
CA THR A 180 -18.53 -1.83 -14.18
C THR A 180 -19.80 -1.04 -13.80
N PRO A 181 -20.80 -0.96 -14.69
CA PRO A 181 -22.07 -0.31 -14.41
C PRO A 181 -22.91 -1.18 -13.47
N PHE A 182 -23.12 -0.72 -12.24
CA PHE A 182 -24.13 -1.28 -11.33
C PHE A 182 -25.47 -0.56 -11.50
N SER A 183 -26.57 -1.30 -11.38
CA SER A 183 -27.93 -0.77 -11.52
C SER A 183 -28.32 0.23 -10.43
N THR A 184 -27.68 0.15 -9.25
CA THR A 184 -27.80 1.18 -8.20
C THR A 184 -26.56 1.15 -7.30
N PRO A 185 -25.62 2.11 -7.41
CA PRO A 185 -24.53 2.20 -6.44
C PRO A 185 -25.08 2.54 -5.05
N PRO A 186 -24.52 2.00 -3.95
CA PRO A 186 -24.94 2.39 -2.62
C PRO A 186 -24.69 3.89 -2.42
N LYS A 187 -25.59 4.58 -1.71
CA LYS A 187 -25.45 6.01 -1.40
C LYS A 187 -24.36 6.20 -0.33
N PHE A 188 -23.11 6.38 -0.74
CA PHE A 188 -22.04 6.81 0.14
C PHE A 188 -21.86 8.34 0.08
N ASP A 189 -21.29 8.95 1.12
CA ASP A 189 -20.78 10.32 1.01
C ASP A 189 -19.58 10.29 0.05
N ASP A 190 -19.89 10.63 -1.19
CA ASP A 190 -19.02 10.59 -2.36
C ASP A 190 -17.87 11.61 -2.34
N SER A 191 -17.70 12.38 -1.25
CA SER A 191 -16.60 13.33 -1.15
C SER A 191 -15.30 12.61 -0.78
N PRO A 192 -14.21 12.75 -1.58
CA PRO A 192 -12.91 12.26 -1.15
C PRO A 192 -12.54 12.97 0.15
N THR A 193 -12.25 12.16 1.14
CA THR A 193 -11.84 12.61 2.47
C THR A 193 -10.47 12.05 2.76
N VAL A 194 -9.65 12.87 3.38
CA VAL A 194 -8.43 12.41 4.04
C VAL A 194 -8.80 12.09 5.47
N LYS A 195 -8.58 10.84 5.87
CA LYS A 195 -8.70 10.42 7.25
C LYS A 195 -7.32 10.42 7.88
N ILE A 196 -7.16 11.18 8.96
CA ILE A 196 -5.99 11.10 9.82
C ILE A 196 -6.35 10.17 10.97
N VAL A 197 -5.56 9.13 11.16
CA VAL A 197 -5.71 8.16 12.25
C VAL A 197 -4.46 8.22 13.11
N ASP A 198 -4.64 8.52 14.39
CA ASP A 198 -3.56 8.64 15.36
C ASP A 198 -4.00 8.09 16.72
N GLY A 199 -3.16 8.24 17.74
CA GLY A 199 -3.45 7.80 19.12
C GLY A 199 -4.68 8.48 19.75
N THR A 200 -5.17 9.59 19.19
CA THR A 200 -6.35 10.32 19.70
C THR A 200 -7.65 9.89 19.03
N GLY A 201 -7.60 9.28 17.85
CA GLY A 201 -8.80 8.80 17.14
C GLY A 201 -8.69 8.90 15.62
N ILE A 202 -9.85 9.11 14.97
CA ILE A 202 -9.97 9.30 13.52
C ILE A 202 -10.55 10.68 13.26
N ARG A 203 -9.80 11.53 12.55
CA ARG A 203 -10.23 12.85 12.07
C ARG A 203 -10.44 12.79 10.55
N SER A 204 -11.46 13.46 10.03
CA SER A 204 -11.74 13.50 8.59
C SER A 204 -11.63 14.93 8.07
N ILE A 205 -10.79 15.13 7.05
CA ILE A 205 -10.54 16.41 6.40
C ILE A 205 -11.09 16.36 4.98
N ARG A 206 -11.85 17.39 4.60
CA ARG A 206 -12.31 17.59 3.23
C ARG A 206 -11.34 18.50 2.50
N LEU A 207 -10.71 17.99 1.45
CA LEU A 207 -9.76 18.77 0.66
C LEU A 207 -10.47 19.64 -0.38
N LYS A 208 -10.01 20.88 -0.50
CA LYS A 208 -10.37 21.81 -1.57
C LYS A 208 -9.13 22.18 -2.36
N ASN A 209 -9.27 22.26 -3.68
CA ASN A 209 -8.26 22.83 -4.54
C ASN A 209 -8.12 24.33 -4.19
N PRO A 210 -6.92 24.83 -3.87
CA PRO A 210 -6.71 26.20 -3.41
C PRO A 210 -6.95 27.24 -4.51
N GLU A 211 -6.77 26.90 -5.78
CA GLU A 211 -6.94 27.80 -6.92
C GLU A 211 -8.41 27.99 -7.28
N THR A 212 -9.18 26.89 -7.26
CA THR A 212 -10.57 26.87 -7.75
C THR A 212 -11.59 26.85 -6.62
N HIS A 213 -11.15 26.62 -5.38
CA HIS A 213 -11.98 26.32 -4.21
C HIS A 213 -12.94 25.12 -4.37
N ASN A 214 -12.85 24.40 -5.49
CA ASN A 214 -13.60 23.19 -5.75
C ASN A 214 -13.06 22.03 -4.94
N ARG A 215 -13.87 20.99 -4.73
CA ARG A 215 -13.42 19.78 -4.05
C ARG A 215 -12.35 19.08 -4.89
N VAL A 216 -11.30 18.57 -4.25
CA VAL A 216 -10.40 17.60 -4.88
C VAL A 216 -11.26 16.40 -5.31
N SER A 217 -11.08 15.88 -6.51
CA SER A 217 -11.94 14.82 -7.05
C SER A 217 -11.32 13.42 -6.93
N ALA A 218 -10.00 13.33 -6.85
CA ALA A 218 -9.24 12.10 -6.73
C ALA A 218 -7.86 12.36 -6.13
N ILE A 219 -7.32 11.36 -5.44
CA ILE A 219 -5.94 11.35 -4.95
C ILE A 219 -5.27 10.10 -5.51
N GLN A 220 -4.08 10.26 -6.10
CA GLN A 220 -3.36 9.21 -6.80
C GLN A 220 -2.12 8.70 -6.06
N ALA A 221 -1.49 9.56 -5.28
CA ALA A 221 -0.36 9.20 -4.43
C ALA A 221 -0.40 9.99 -3.13
N LEU A 222 0.19 9.41 -2.09
CA LEU A 222 0.39 10.01 -0.78
C LEU A 222 1.84 9.77 -0.35
N ALA A 223 2.42 10.76 0.29
CA ALA A 223 3.66 10.63 1.05
C ALA A 223 3.55 11.47 2.33
N MET A 224 4.27 11.08 3.37
CA MET A 224 4.26 11.80 4.64
C MET A 224 5.65 11.77 5.27
N ASN A 225 6.00 12.85 5.96
CA ASN A 225 7.12 12.91 6.89
C ASN A 225 6.71 13.68 8.15
N ASP A 226 7.70 14.15 8.92
CA ASP A 226 7.46 14.91 10.16
C ASP A 226 6.76 16.24 9.95
N ASP A 227 6.95 16.85 8.79
CA ASP A 227 6.57 18.25 8.55
C ASP A 227 5.38 18.34 7.59
N PHE A 228 5.23 17.38 6.69
CA PHE A 228 4.30 17.49 5.56
C PHE A 228 3.60 16.19 5.21
N VAL A 229 2.37 16.35 4.74
CA VAL A 229 1.64 15.37 3.93
C VAL A 229 1.58 15.87 2.50
N VAL A 230 2.06 15.06 1.58
CA VAL A 230 2.04 15.35 0.14
C VAL A 230 1.03 14.45 -0.52
N PHE A 231 0.18 15.01 -1.38
CA PHE A 231 -0.74 14.22 -2.19
C PHE A 231 -0.80 14.73 -3.63
N SER A 232 -0.99 13.79 -4.56
CA SER A 232 -1.13 14.11 -5.98
C SER A 232 -2.57 13.94 -6.47
N GLN A 233 -3.00 14.86 -7.34
CA GLN A 233 -4.27 14.80 -8.04
C GLN A 233 -4.02 14.74 -9.55
N PRO A 234 -4.70 13.85 -10.29
CA PRO A 234 -4.67 13.87 -11.74
C PRO A 234 -5.34 15.15 -12.25
N ASP A 235 -4.63 15.85 -13.14
CA ASP A 235 -5.20 16.94 -13.91
C ASP A 235 -5.92 16.34 -15.12
N ASN A 236 -7.25 16.35 -15.09
CA ASN A 236 -8.08 15.84 -16.18
C ASN A 236 -8.34 16.89 -17.27
N SER A 237 -7.57 17.99 -17.32
CA SER A 237 -7.62 18.89 -18.47
C SER A 237 -7.16 18.12 -19.72
N GLU A 238 -8.00 18.11 -20.76
CA GLU A 238 -7.97 17.15 -21.88
C GLU A 238 -6.68 17.15 -22.73
N GLU A 239 -5.70 18.01 -22.45
CA GLU A 239 -4.55 18.22 -23.32
C GLU A 239 -3.20 17.80 -22.76
N ASN A 240 -3.05 17.47 -21.47
CA ASN A 240 -1.79 16.93 -20.93
C ASN A 240 -2.03 16.16 -19.62
N LEU A 241 -1.51 14.93 -19.52
CA LEU A 241 -1.46 14.15 -18.27
C LEU A 241 -0.56 14.85 -17.24
N ARG A 242 -1.05 15.92 -16.62
CA ARG A 242 -0.36 16.63 -15.55
C ARG A 242 -0.84 16.09 -14.21
N CYS A 243 0.04 16.11 -13.22
CA CYS A 243 -0.31 15.86 -11.83
C CYS A 243 -0.15 17.15 -11.05
N LYS A 244 -1.19 17.56 -10.30
CA LYS A 244 -1.07 18.61 -9.30
C LYS A 244 -0.58 17.99 -8.00
N VAL A 245 0.43 18.60 -7.40
CA VAL A 245 0.98 18.17 -6.10
C VAL A 245 0.57 19.20 -5.06
N PHE A 246 -0.02 18.72 -3.97
CA PHE A 246 -0.40 19.53 -2.83
C PHE A 246 0.45 19.13 -1.63
N VAL A 247 0.86 20.13 -0.86
CA VAL A 247 1.65 19.96 0.36
C VAL A 247 0.85 20.60 1.50
N MET A 248 0.61 19.82 2.54
CA MET A 248 -0.08 20.24 3.76
C MET A 248 0.89 20.09 4.92
N ASP A 249 0.88 21.05 5.86
CA ASP A 249 1.60 20.90 7.14
C ASP A 249 0.99 19.73 7.91
N ALA A 250 1.82 18.81 8.41
CA ALA A 250 1.36 17.65 9.18
C ALA A 250 0.69 18.05 10.50
N ASN A 251 0.94 19.28 10.99
CA ASN A 251 0.47 19.77 12.28
C ASN A 251 -0.80 20.67 12.20
N SER A 252 -1.27 21.01 11.00
CA SER A 252 -2.45 21.87 10.78
C SER A 252 -3.76 21.09 10.75
#